data_AF-A0A096GPF3-F1
#
_entry.id   AF-A0A096GPF3-F1
#
_cell.length_a   1.000
_cell.length_b   1.000
_cell.length_c   1.000
_cell.angle_alpha   90.00
_cell.angle_beta   90.00
_cell.angle_gamma   90.00
#
_symmetry.space_group_name_H-M   'P 1'
#
loop_
_entity.id
_entity.type
_entity.pdbx_description
1 polymer ?
#
loop_
_entity_poly.entity_id
_entity_poly.type
_entity_poly.pdbx_seq_one_letter_code
_entity_poly.pdbx_strand_id
1 'polypeptide(L)'
;MTYASFMTQEEACALNSILMTEGQDEDLLAAMNCVSMVSRGAQCVHFAIRVLDSKSEPVNLIEVFEFIHKPTSLSRFPDVAPQMTLEVLTEMAMNVATKEWALEFFDQRCQAMCPPELGLEDFGL
;
A
#
# COMPACT_ATOMS: atom_id res chain seq x y z
N MET A 1 -15.08 -6.08 21.37
CA MET A 1 -13.62 -6.01 21.24
C MET A 1 -13.34 -5.07 20.09
N THR A 2 -12.82 -3.88 20.37
CA THR A 2 -12.36 -2.97 19.30
C THR A 2 -11.05 -3.55 18.78
N TYR A 3 -11.09 -4.13 17.59
CA TYR A 3 -9.86 -4.48 16.88
C TYR A 3 -9.03 -3.20 16.78
N ALA A 4 -7.83 -3.20 17.36
CA ALA A 4 -6.86 -2.15 17.07
C ALA A 4 -6.64 -2.22 15.56
N SER A 5 -7.11 -1.21 14.83
CA SER A 5 -7.00 -1.23 13.39
C SER A 5 -5.52 -1.31 13.03
N PHE A 6 -5.12 -2.38 12.34
CA PHE A 6 -3.72 -2.58 11.89
C PHE A 6 -3.30 -1.55 10.83
N MET A 7 -4.24 -0.68 10.45
CA MET A 7 -4.16 0.26 9.35
C MET A 7 -4.96 1.53 9.62
N THR A 8 -4.53 2.68 9.07
CA THR A 8 -5.41 3.85 8.98
C THR A 8 -6.46 3.65 7.88
N GLN A 9 -7.60 4.33 7.97
CA GLN A 9 -8.63 4.23 6.95
C GLN A 9 -8.11 4.69 5.56
N GLU A 10 -7.29 5.73 5.52
CA GLU A 10 -6.73 6.29 4.28
C GLU A 10 -5.80 5.29 3.58
N GLU A 11 -4.94 4.60 4.33
CA GLU A 11 -4.06 3.56 3.79
C GLU A 11 -4.84 2.35 3.30
N ALA A 12 -5.92 1.97 4.01
CA ALA A 12 -6.81 0.90 3.58
C ALA A 12 -7.49 1.26 2.26
N CYS A 13 -8.02 2.48 2.14
CA CYS A 13 -8.58 3.01 0.91
C CYS A 13 -7.59 2.96 -0.25
N ALA A 14 -6.39 3.52 -0.08
CA ALA A 14 -5.42 3.65 -1.15
C ALA A 14 -4.89 2.28 -1.64
N LEU A 15 -4.60 1.36 -0.71
CA LEU A 15 -4.15 0.01 -1.07
C LEU A 15 -5.29 -0.79 -1.69
N ASN A 16 -6.52 -0.63 -1.22
CA ASN A 16 -7.68 -1.30 -1.81
C ASN A 16 -7.91 -0.90 -3.28
N SER A 17 -7.75 0.38 -3.61
CA SER A 17 -7.85 0.85 -5.00
C SER A 17 -6.87 0.10 -5.93
N ILE A 18 -5.73 -0.36 -5.43
CA ILE A 18 -4.81 -1.22 -6.19
C ILE A 18 -5.37 -2.64 -6.33
N LEU A 19 -5.80 -3.24 -5.23
CA LEU A 19 -6.22 -4.65 -5.17
C LEU A 19 -7.50 -4.95 -5.95
N MET A 20 -8.36 -3.95 -6.13
CA MET A 20 -9.68 -4.07 -6.76
C MET A 20 -9.72 -3.54 -8.20
N THR A 21 -8.66 -2.91 -8.69
CA THR A 21 -8.64 -2.44 -10.08
C THR A 21 -8.49 -3.64 -11.02
N GLU A 22 -9.46 -3.80 -11.93
CA GLU A 22 -9.42 -4.84 -12.95
C GLU A 22 -8.32 -4.53 -13.96
N GLY A 23 -7.34 -5.44 -14.06
CA GLY A 23 -6.10 -5.17 -14.77
C GLY A 23 -5.15 -4.35 -13.90
N GLN A 24 -3.89 -4.77 -13.82
CA GLN A 24 -2.87 -4.06 -13.05
C GLN A 24 -2.74 -2.63 -13.58
N ASP A 25 -3.10 -1.65 -12.75
CA ASP A 25 -3.00 -0.24 -13.10
C ASP A 25 -1.58 0.25 -12.81
N GLU A 26 -0.80 0.44 -13.88
CA GLU A 26 0.60 0.82 -13.79
C GLU A 26 0.79 2.17 -13.07
N ASP A 27 -0.14 3.12 -13.19
CA ASP A 27 -0.05 4.43 -12.54
C ASP A 27 -0.15 4.26 -11.01
N LEU A 28 -1.12 3.46 -10.56
CA LEU A 28 -1.32 3.20 -9.13
C LEU A 28 -0.13 2.43 -8.53
N LEU A 29 0.39 1.42 -9.24
CA LEU A 29 1.55 0.66 -8.80
C LEU A 29 2.82 1.53 -8.75
N ALA A 30 3.03 2.38 -9.76
CA ALA A 30 4.13 3.34 -9.79
C ALA A 30 4.05 4.35 -8.63
N ALA A 31 2.88 4.96 -8.41
CA ALA A 31 2.67 5.90 -7.32
C ALA A 31 2.89 5.24 -5.94
N MET A 32 2.38 4.02 -5.76
CA MET A 32 2.57 3.24 -4.54
C MET A 32 4.05 2.93 -4.26
N ASN A 33 4.85 2.67 -5.30
CA ASN A 33 6.28 2.37 -5.16
C ASN A 33 7.10 3.56 -4.65
N CYS A 34 6.61 4.79 -4.83
CA CYS A 34 7.25 6.02 -4.35
C CYS A 34 6.95 6.33 -2.89
N VAL A 35 6.07 5.58 -2.23
CA VAL A 35 5.61 5.91 -0.87
C VAL A 35 5.88 4.84 0.17
N SER A 36 6.06 5.29 1.41
CA SER A 36 6.06 4.42 2.59
C SER A 36 4.71 4.47 3.30
N MET A 37 4.26 3.31 3.77
CA MET A 37 3.11 3.21 4.65
C MET A 37 3.52 3.44 6.11
N VAL A 38 2.64 4.06 6.89
CA VAL A 38 2.81 4.37 8.31
C VAL A 38 2.39 3.18 9.15
N SER A 39 1.21 2.61 8.88
CA SER A 39 0.68 1.52 9.69
C SER A 39 1.32 0.19 9.33
N ARG A 40 1.55 -0.65 10.34
CA ARG A 40 2.26 -1.93 10.16
C ARG A 40 1.52 -2.94 9.29
N GLY A 41 0.19 -2.97 9.35
CA GLY A 41 -0.63 -3.73 8.40
C GLY A 41 -0.52 -3.20 6.98
N ALA A 42 -0.46 -1.87 6.81
CA ALA A 42 -0.33 -1.28 5.48
C ALA A 42 1.04 -1.57 4.88
N GLN A 43 2.09 -1.53 5.70
CA GLN A 43 3.42 -1.96 5.28
C GLN A 43 3.46 -3.43 4.86
N CYS A 44 2.73 -4.31 5.54
CA CYS A 44 2.62 -5.72 5.19
C CYS A 44 1.96 -5.93 3.83
N VAL A 45 0.81 -5.29 3.60
CA VAL A 45 0.08 -5.35 2.32
C VAL A 45 0.87 -4.68 1.20
N HIS A 46 1.43 -3.50 1.44
CA HIS A 46 2.32 -2.79 0.51
C HIS A 46 3.51 -3.65 0.09
N PHE A 47 4.16 -4.31 1.05
CA PHE A 47 5.24 -5.24 0.77
C PHE A 47 4.78 -6.41 -0.11
N ALA A 48 3.62 -7.00 0.18
CA ALA A 48 3.07 -8.09 -0.62
C ALA A 48 2.82 -7.65 -2.07
N ILE A 49 2.16 -6.50 -2.27
CA ILE A 49 1.90 -5.93 -3.60
C ILE A 49 3.21 -5.74 -4.36
N ARG A 50 4.22 -5.10 -3.74
CA ARG A 50 5.51 -4.85 -4.39
C ARG A 50 6.25 -6.11 -4.79
N VAL A 51 6.17 -7.17 -3.98
CA VAL A 51 6.83 -8.43 -4.31
C VAL A 51 6.11 -9.15 -5.45
N LEU A 52 4.78 -9.18 -5.43
CA LEU A 52 3.99 -9.76 -6.52
C LEU A 52 4.25 -9.02 -7.85
N ASP A 53 4.18 -7.69 -7.82
CA ASP A 53 4.49 -6.81 -8.95
C ASP A 53 5.90 -7.06 -9.52
N SER A 54 6.92 -7.12 -8.65
CA SER A 54 8.31 -7.38 -9.08
C SER A 54 8.54 -8.74 -9.76
N LYS A 55 7.60 -9.67 -9.58
CA LYS A 55 7.64 -11.01 -10.19
C LYS A 55 6.69 -11.14 -11.39
N SER A 56 6.00 -10.04 -11.75
CA SER A 56 4.91 -10.07 -12.72
C SER A 56 3.82 -11.09 -12.35
N GLU A 57 3.62 -11.32 -11.05
CA GLU A 57 2.50 -12.10 -10.52
C GLU A 57 1.26 -11.20 -10.41
N PRO A 58 0.03 -11.74 -10.53
CA PRO A 58 -1.17 -10.94 -10.42
C PRO A 58 -1.26 -10.25 -9.05
N VAL A 59 -1.64 -8.97 -9.06
CA VAL A 59 -1.86 -8.19 -7.83
C VAL A 59 -3.37 -8.07 -7.63
N ASN A 60 -3.90 -8.86 -6.72
CA ASN A 60 -5.30 -8.81 -6.30
C ASN A 60 -5.42 -9.29 -4.85
N LEU A 61 -6.64 -9.22 -4.29
CA LEU A 61 -6.91 -9.58 -2.90
C LEU A 61 -6.48 -11.01 -2.53
N ILE A 62 -6.72 -11.98 -3.42
CA ILE A 62 -6.42 -13.39 -3.17
C ILE A 62 -4.91 -13.62 -3.17
N GLU A 63 -4.21 -13.11 -4.18
CA GLU A 63 -2.76 -13.28 -4.30
C GLU A 63 -2.01 -12.60 -3.15
N VAL A 64 -2.47 -11.42 -2.74
CA VAL A 64 -1.93 -10.72 -1.57
C VAL A 64 -2.20 -11.51 -0.28
N PHE A 65 -3.41 -12.03 -0.10
CA PHE A 65 -3.72 -12.90 1.04
C PHE A 65 -2.79 -14.11 1.09
N GLU A 66 -2.63 -14.84 -0.01
CA GLU A 66 -1.75 -16.00 -0.07
C GLU A 66 -0.30 -15.62 0.21
N PHE A 67 0.17 -14.50 -0.34
CA PHE A 67 1.53 -14.02 -0.13
C PHE A 67 1.80 -13.65 1.33
N ILE A 68 0.86 -12.98 2.01
CA ILE A 68 1.04 -12.53 3.40
C ILE A 68 1.25 -13.73 4.35
N HIS A 69 0.72 -14.90 4.00
CA HIS A 69 0.91 -16.13 4.77
C HIS A 69 2.17 -16.92 4.38
N LYS A 70 2.96 -16.47 3.40
CA LYS A 70 4.25 -17.08 3.06
C LYS A 70 5.31 -16.74 4.13
N PRO A 71 6.33 -17.61 4.34
CA PRO A 71 7.40 -17.39 5.32
C PRO A 71 8.10 -16.03 5.20
N THR A 72 8.22 -15.50 3.98
CA THR A 72 8.81 -14.18 3.71
C THR A 72 8.05 -13.05 4.40
N SER A 73 6.72 -13.08 4.36
CA SER A 73 5.89 -12.06 5.00
C SER A 73 5.81 -12.30 6.51
N LEU A 74 5.62 -13.56 6.93
CA LEU A 74 5.56 -13.94 8.36
C LEU A 74 6.85 -13.60 9.12
N SER A 75 8.02 -13.71 8.48
CA SER A 75 9.29 -13.33 9.10
C SER A 75 9.48 -11.82 9.19
N ARG A 76 8.97 -11.07 8.20
CA ARG A 76 9.10 -9.61 8.15
C ARG A 76 8.07 -8.88 9.02
N PHE A 77 6.87 -9.43 9.13
CA PHE A 77 5.73 -8.87 9.88
C PHE A 77 5.14 -9.91 10.85
N PRO A 78 5.93 -10.43 11.81
CA PRO A 78 5.53 -11.57 12.65
C PRO A 78 4.33 -11.30 13.56
N ASP A 79 4.07 -10.03 13.85
CA ASP A 79 3.00 -9.58 14.72
C ASP A 79 1.70 -9.28 13.97
N VAL A 80 1.76 -9.02 12.65
CA VAL A 80 0.59 -8.62 11.86
C VAL A 80 0.19 -9.69 10.84
N ALA A 81 1.15 -10.23 10.08
CA ALA A 81 0.88 -11.21 9.03
C ALA A 81 0.03 -12.41 9.48
N PRO A 82 0.25 -13.02 10.68
CA PRO A 82 -0.60 -14.12 11.16
C PRO A 82 -2.08 -13.74 11.40
N GLN A 83 -2.37 -12.45 11.53
CA GLN A 83 -3.72 -11.93 11.82
C GLN A 83 -4.46 -11.46 10.55
N MET A 84 -3.76 -11.36 9.41
CA MET A 84 -4.30 -10.83 8.16
C MET A 84 -5.12 -11.90 7.41
N THR A 85 -6.26 -12.30 7.96
CA THR A 85 -7.16 -13.24 7.30
C THR A 85 -7.82 -12.63 6.05
N LEU A 86 -8.42 -13.46 5.19
CA LEU A 86 -9.17 -12.98 4.03
C LEU A 86 -10.34 -12.07 4.45
N GLU A 87 -10.98 -12.36 5.59
CA GLU A 87 -12.03 -11.50 6.17
C GLU A 87 -11.48 -10.12 6.51
N VAL A 88 -10.34 -10.03 7.20
CA VAL A 88 -9.68 -8.75 7.55
C VAL A 88 -9.29 -7.97 6.29
N LEU A 89 -8.72 -8.64 5.28
CA LEU A 89 -8.37 -8.00 4.02
C LEU A 89 -9.61 -7.55 3.22
N THR A 90 -10.71 -8.30 3.33
CA THR A 90 -11.99 -7.92 2.70
C THR A 90 -12.63 -6.75 3.43
N GLU A 91 -12.58 -6.70 4.76
CA GLU A 91 -13.02 -5.55 5.55
C GLU A 91 -12.22 -4.29 5.21
N MET A 92 -10.90 -4.43 5.03
CA MET A 92 -10.10 -3.35 4.48
C MET A 92 -10.58 -2.95 3.09
N ALA A 93 -10.94 -3.92 2.23
CA ALA A 93 -11.45 -3.66 0.89
C ALA A 93 -12.83 -2.98 0.85
N MET A 94 -13.56 -2.95 1.97
CA MET A 94 -14.77 -2.14 2.09
C MET A 94 -14.47 -0.65 2.19
N ASN A 95 -13.22 -0.26 2.49
CA ASN A 95 -12.77 1.12 2.40
C ASN A 95 -12.45 1.42 0.94
N VAL A 96 -13.47 1.89 0.21
CA VAL A 96 -13.38 2.14 -1.22
C VAL A 96 -13.04 3.60 -1.46
N ALA A 97 -12.04 3.83 -2.29
CA ALA A 97 -11.74 5.13 -2.87
C ALA A 97 -11.60 5.02 -4.39
N THR A 98 -11.79 6.14 -5.09
CA THR A 98 -11.57 6.19 -6.54
C THR A 98 -10.08 6.12 -6.85
N LYS A 99 -9.73 5.75 -8.09
CA LYS A 99 -8.35 5.75 -8.58
C LYS A 99 -7.70 7.13 -8.37
N GLU A 100 -8.40 8.19 -8.71
CA GLU A 100 -7.91 9.57 -8.63
C GLU A 100 -7.58 9.95 -7.18
N TRP A 101 -8.46 9.59 -6.24
CA TRP A 101 -8.21 9.84 -4.83
C TRP A 101 -6.99 9.08 -4.31
N ALA A 102 -6.82 7.81 -4.71
CA ALA A 102 -5.66 7.01 -4.32
C ALA A 102 -4.35 7.58 -4.89
N LEU A 103 -4.37 8.05 -6.14
CA LEU A 103 -3.23 8.75 -6.75
C LEU A 103 -2.90 10.05 -6.00
N GLU A 104 -3.89 10.87 -5.67
CA GLU A 104 -3.69 12.10 -4.87
C GLU A 104 -3.11 11.77 -3.48
N PHE A 105 -3.62 10.73 -2.82
CA PHE A 105 -3.07 10.28 -1.54
C PHE A 105 -1.60 9.88 -1.65
N PHE A 106 -1.23 9.11 -2.68
CA PHE A 106 0.17 8.72 -2.89
C PHE A 106 1.06 9.91 -3.27
N ASP A 107 0.59 10.83 -4.11
CA ASP A 107 1.31 12.04 -4.48
C ASP A 107 1.59 12.93 -3.27
N GLN A 108 0.57 13.21 -2.44
CA GLN A 108 0.72 13.98 -1.21
C GLN A 108 1.75 13.34 -0.26
N ARG A 109 1.73 12.02 -0.11
CA ARG A 109 2.74 11.32 0.71
C ARG A 109 4.13 11.39 0.11
N CYS A 110 4.25 11.26 -1.21
CA CYS A 110 5.52 11.38 -1.93
C CYS A 110 6.14 12.77 -1.68
N GLN A 111 5.34 13.83 -1.85
CA GLN A 111 5.75 15.21 -1.60
C GLN A 111 6.13 15.47 -0.13
N ALA A 112 5.50 14.79 0.82
CA ALA A 112 5.88 14.89 2.23
C ALA A 112 7.24 14.22 2.55
N MET A 113 7.69 13.25 1.74
CA MET A 113 8.98 12.56 1.92
C MET A 113 10.12 13.23 1.15
N CYS A 114 9.83 13.89 0.03
CA CYS A 114 10.77 14.77 -0.63
C CYS A 114 10.80 16.10 0.13
N PRO A 115 11.89 16.47 0.83
CA PRO A 115 11.97 17.81 1.40
C PRO A 115 11.75 18.82 0.27
N PRO A 116 10.97 19.91 0.51
CA PRO A 116 10.90 20.98 -0.46
C PRO A 116 12.33 21.38 -0.79
N GLU A 117 12.65 21.46 -2.08
CA GLU A 117 13.94 21.93 -2.54
C GLU A 117 14.31 23.16 -1.71
N LEU A 118 15.32 23.02 -0.85
CA LEU A 118 16.01 24.15 -0.23
C LEU A 118 16.37 25.04 -1.41
N GLY A 119 15.71 26.20 -1.51
CA GLY A 119 15.62 27.03 -2.70
C GLY A 119 16.86 26.95 -3.58
N LEU A 120 16.69 26.37 -4.78
CA LEU A 120 17.56 26.64 -5.92
C LEU A 120 17.14 27.97 -6.58
N GLU A 121 16.83 28.97 -5.76
CA GLU A 121 16.86 30.37 -6.19
C GLU A 121 18.26 30.90 -5.81
N ASP A 122 18.95 31.48 -6.79
CA ASP A 122 20.31 32.05 -6.74
C ASP A 122 21.53 31.10 -6.79
N PHE A 123 21.71 30.43 -7.94
CA PHE A 123 23.01 30.50 -8.61
C PHE A 123 22.89 31.48 -9.78
N GLY A 124 23.00 32.77 -9.46
CA GLY A 124 23.09 33.84 -10.45
C GLY A 124 24.22 33.57 -11.44
N LEU A 125 23.84 33.42 -12.71
CA LEU A 125 24.69 33.67 -13.87
C LEU A 125 24.98 35.17 -13.98
#